data_AF-A0AAN3AEG7-F1
#
_entry.id   AF-A0AAN3AEG7-F1
#
_cell.length_a   1.000
_cell.length_b   1.000
_cell.length_c   1.000
_cell.angle_alpha   90.00
_cell.angle_beta   90.00
_cell.angle_gamma   90.00
#
_symmetry.space_group_name_H-M   'P 1'
#
loop_
_entity.id
_entity.type
_entity.pdbx_description
1 polymer ?
#
loop_
_entity_poly.entity_id
_entity_poly.type
_entity_poly.pdbx_seq_one_letter_code
_entity_poly.pdbx_strand_id
1 'polypeptide(L)'
;MAPIIKYLPEGKIIWCPFDTCHSEFVLHLQEAGFQVKYSHISTGQDFFAYEPDCWDIIVSNPPFSRKKDVFERCLQLDKPFALLMSNFWLNSVGPCRLFKDRELQLLMFDKRIQFDKGGGVPFGSSYYCHRLLPKQIVFEELAVCRNDYSRMHRDVDNLNRNIAEEDAGLSFGVV
;
A
#
# COMPACT_ATOMS: atom_id res chain seq x y z
N MET A 1 -6.12 -9.08 -2.83
CA MET A 1 -5.51 -8.15 -3.81
C MET A 1 -6.20 -8.21 -5.18
N ALA A 2 -6.68 -9.37 -5.63
CA ALA A 2 -7.27 -9.62 -6.96
C ALA A 2 -8.16 -8.54 -7.63
N PRO A 3 -9.02 -7.77 -6.93
CA PRO A 3 -9.92 -6.85 -7.63
C PRO A 3 -9.22 -5.71 -8.38
N ILE A 4 -8.09 -5.20 -7.89
CA ILE A 4 -7.42 -4.04 -8.53
C ILE A 4 -6.78 -4.41 -9.87
N ILE A 5 -6.36 -5.67 -10.03
CA ILE A 5 -5.68 -6.18 -11.24
C ILE A 5 -6.51 -5.92 -12.50
N LYS A 6 -7.85 -6.02 -12.40
CA LYS A 6 -8.78 -5.79 -13.52
C LYS A 6 -8.69 -4.39 -14.13
N TYR A 7 -8.15 -3.42 -13.38
CA TYR A 7 -8.09 -2.01 -13.77
C TYR A 7 -6.66 -1.56 -14.10
N LEU A 8 -5.67 -2.45 -14.01
CA LEU A 8 -4.28 -2.14 -14.34
C LEU A 8 -4.06 -2.32 -15.85
N PRO A 9 -3.59 -1.28 -16.57
CA PRO A 9 -3.30 -1.39 -18.00
C PRO A 9 -2.14 -2.36 -18.27
N GLU A 10 -2.28 -3.20 -19.29
CA GLU A 10 -1.23 -4.12 -19.72
C GLU A 10 0.05 -3.39 -20.15
N GLY A 11 1.20 -4.06 -19.99
CA GLY A 11 2.50 -3.53 -20.39
C GLY A 11 3.06 -2.41 -19.49
N LYS A 12 2.35 -2.03 -18.42
CA LYS A 12 2.81 -1.05 -17.44
C LYS A 12 3.74 -1.66 -16.38
N ILE A 13 4.73 -0.87 -15.95
CA ILE A 13 5.62 -1.23 -14.85
C ILE A 13 5.01 -0.74 -13.54
N ILE A 14 4.70 -1.66 -12.64
CA ILE A 14 4.09 -1.35 -11.35
C ILE A 14 5.18 -1.20 -10.29
N TRP A 15 5.11 -0.13 -9.52
CA TRP A 15 5.92 0.08 -8.35
C TRP A 15 5.14 -0.21 -7.07
N CYS A 16 5.68 -1.09 -6.25
CA CYS A 16 5.20 -1.48 -4.93
C CYS A 16 6.15 -0.89 -3.85
N PRO A 17 5.95 0.39 -3.45
CA PRO A 17 6.94 1.14 -2.65
C PRO A 17 7.05 0.76 -1.18
N PHE A 18 6.16 -0.08 -0.68
CA PHE A 18 6.08 -0.47 0.73
C PHE A 18 6.18 -1.99 0.89
N ASP A 19 6.82 -2.66 -0.06
CA ASP A 19 6.72 -4.10 -0.23
C ASP A 19 8.10 -4.74 -0.39
N THR A 20 8.23 -5.95 0.14
CA THR A 20 9.36 -6.85 -0.15
C THR A 20 8.97 -7.84 -1.25
N CYS A 21 9.92 -8.67 -1.69
CA CYS A 21 9.64 -9.79 -2.59
C CYS A 21 8.60 -10.79 -2.04
N HIS A 22 8.36 -10.81 -0.72
CA HIS A 22 7.38 -11.69 -0.08
C HIS A 22 5.98 -11.06 0.05
N SER A 23 5.78 -9.81 -0.39
CA SER A 23 4.47 -9.17 -0.32
C SER A 23 3.47 -9.85 -1.24
N GLU A 24 2.23 -10.03 -0.75
CA GLU A 24 1.10 -10.48 -1.55
C GLU A 24 0.83 -9.56 -2.75
N PHE A 25 1.21 -8.27 -2.66
CA PHE A 25 1.13 -7.36 -3.81
C PHE A 25 2.11 -7.75 -4.91
N VAL A 26 3.38 -7.93 -4.55
CA VAL A 26 4.44 -8.27 -5.50
C VAL A 26 4.14 -9.61 -6.17
N LEU A 27 3.80 -10.61 -5.37
CA LEU A 27 3.60 -11.98 -5.85
C LEU A 27 2.41 -12.08 -6.81
N HIS A 28 1.25 -11.56 -6.44
CA HIS A 28 0.07 -11.65 -7.31
C HIS A 28 0.15 -10.74 -8.55
N LEU A 29 0.87 -9.61 -8.51
CA LEU A 29 1.08 -8.78 -9.70
C LEU A 29 2.01 -9.47 -10.70
N GLN A 30 3.07 -10.12 -10.19
CA GLN A 30 3.97 -10.93 -11.02
C GLN A 30 3.24 -12.15 -11.61
N GLU A 31 2.43 -12.85 -10.82
CA GLU A 31 1.57 -13.95 -11.29
C GLU A 31 0.59 -13.50 -12.39
N ALA A 32 0.10 -12.26 -12.32
CA ALA A 32 -0.75 -11.66 -13.35
C ALA A 32 0.01 -11.15 -14.58
N GLY A 33 1.33 -11.32 -14.64
CA GLY A 33 2.16 -10.99 -15.81
C GLY A 33 2.67 -9.55 -15.86
N PHE A 34 2.52 -8.76 -14.80
CA PHE A 34 3.06 -7.40 -14.76
C PHE A 34 4.56 -7.38 -14.44
N GLN A 35 5.25 -6.37 -14.97
CA GLN A 35 6.58 -6.02 -14.49
C GLN A 35 6.45 -5.28 -13.16
N VAL A 36 7.09 -5.80 -12.11
CA VAL A 36 6.99 -5.24 -10.76
C VAL A 36 8.36 -4.79 -10.27
N LYS A 37 8.44 -3.53 -9.85
CA LYS A 37 9.51 -2.98 -9.01
C LYS A 37 8.98 -2.92 -7.59
N TYR A 38 9.73 -3.40 -6.62
CA TYR A 38 9.39 -3.28 -5.21
C TYR A 38 10.53 -2.62 -4.46
N SER A 39 10.19 -1.94 -3.38
CA SER A 39 11.15 -1.30 -2.47
C SER A 39 10.56 -1.29 -1.07
N HIS A 40 11.44 -1.28 -0.07
CA HIS A 40 11.01 -1.21 1.32
C HIS A 40 12.00 -0.39 2.13
N ILE A 41 11.53 0.22 3.22
CA ILE A 41 12.40 0.99 4.12
C ILE A 41 13.52 0.11 4.72
N SER A 42 13.24 -1.17 4.96
CA SER A 42 14.22 -2.13 5.47
C SER A 42 15.35 -2.46 4.50
N THR A 43 15.19 -2.18 3.21
CA THR A 43 16.23 -2.37 2.19
C THR A 43 16.97 -1.07 1.86
N GLY A 44 16.81 -0.03 2.70
CA GLY A 44 17.40 1.29 2.50
C GLY A 44 16.70 2.12 1.42
N GLN A 45 15.55 1.67 0.92
CA GLN A 45 14.80 2.32 -0.14
C GLN A 45 13.56 3.00 0.45
N ASP A 46 13.78 4.08 1.21
CA ASP A 46 12.71 4.87 1.80
C ASP A 46 11.83 5.49 0.70
N PHE A 47 10.53 5.22 0.73
CA PHE A 47 9.57 5.80 -0.19
C PHE A 47 9.68 7.33 -0.25
N PHE A 48 10.11 8.04 0.79
CA PHE A 48 10.26 9.51 0.77
C PHE A 48 11.57 10.02 0.15
N ALA A 49 12.54 9.14 -0.15
CA ALA A 49 13.84 9.52 -0.71
C ALA A 49 14.21 8.71 -1.96
N TYR A 50 13.50 7.62 -2.25
CA TYR A 50 13.81 6.68 -3.32
C TYR A 50 12.69 6.62 -4.37
N GLU A 51 13.08 6.45 -5.63
CA GLU A 51 12.22 6.19 -6.77
C GLU A 51 12.98 5.28 -7.75
N PRO A 52 12.36 4.24 -8.34
CA PRO A 52 13.02 3.42 -9.35
C PRO A 52 13.15 4.17 -10.69
N ASP A 53 14.17 3.83 -11.49
CA ASP A 53 14.44 4.50 -12.76
C ASP A 53 13.25 4.49 -13.75
N CYS A 54 12.53 3.37 -13.79
CA CYS A 54 11.38 3.17 -14.69
C CYS A 54 10.20 2.60 -13.92
N TRP A 55 9.06 3.29 -13.97
CA TRP A 55 7.77 2.85 -13.43
C TRP A 55 6.63 3.71 -13.98
N ASP A 56 5.42 3.16 -14.00
CA ASP A 56 4.23 3.80 -14.54
C ASP A 56 3.13 4.03 -13.49
N ILE A 57 2.95 3.08 -12.56
CA ILE A 57 1.81 3.05 -11.63
C ILE A 57 2.28 2.60 -10.25
N ILE A 58 1.76 3.22 -9.18
CA ILE A 58 1.95 2.72 -7.80
C ILE A 58 0.78 1.81 -7.40
N VAL A 59 1.07 0.61 -6.90
CA VAL A 59 0.06 -0.27 -6.30
C VAL A 59 0.63 -0.91 -5.04
N SER A 60 0.06 -0.63 -3.86
CA SER A 60 0.60 -1.14 -2.59
C SER A 60 -0.36 -0.97 -1.41
N ASN A 61 0.02 -1.50 -0.25
CA ASN A 61 -0.58 -1.23 1.06
C ASN A 61 0.37 -0.35 1.91
N PRO A 62 0.15 0.98 1.94
CA PRO A 62 1.05 1.91 2.62
C PRO A 62 1.01 1.81 4.15
N PRO A 63 2.06 2.28 4.85
CA PRO A 63 2.03 2.44 6.30
C PRO A 63 0.97 3.47 6.72
N PHE A 64 0.15 3.13 7.72
CA PHE A 64 -1.01 3.95 8.11
C PHE A 64 -0.66 5.18 8.96
N SER A 65 0.51 5.20 9.61
CA SER A 65 0.97 6.31 10.46
C SER A 65 1.23 7.59 9.67
N ARG A 66 1.83 7.47 8.47
CA ARG A 66 2.22 8.58 7.59
C ARG A 66 1.38 8.73 6.33
N LYS A 67 0.13 8.26 6.37
CA LYS A 67 -0.80 8.26 5.22
C LYS A 67 -0.91 9.60 4.49
N LYS A 68 -0.95 10.74 5.19
CA LYS A 68 -1.05 12.07 4.55
C LYS A 68 0.16 12.33 3.66
N ASP A 69 1.37 12.20 4.20
CA ASP A 69 2.63 12.42 3.48
C ASP A 69 2.75 11.45 2.29
N VAL A 70 2.33 10.19 2.47
CA VAL A 70 2.32 9.19 1.40
C VAL A 70 1.46 9.65 0.22
N PHE A 71 0.20 10.06 0.47
CA PHE A 71 -0.69 10.51 -0.59
C PHE A 71 -0.23 11.84 -1.20
N GLU A 72 0.34 12.76 -0.42
CA GLU A 72 0.94 14.01 -0.94
C GLU A 72 2.05 13.70 -1.95
N ARG A 73 2.96 12.79 -1.59
CA ARG A 73 4.02 12.37 -2.52
C ARG A 73 3.44 11.67 -3.75
N CYS A 74 2.50 10.75 -3.60
CA CYS A 74 1.88 10.09 -4.75
C CYS A 74 1.25 11.08 -5.74
N LEU A 75 0.60 12.13 -5.23
CA LEU A 75 0.03 13.20 -6.06
C LEU A 75 1.11 14.08 -6.71
N GLN A 76 2.25 14.31 -6.03
CA GLN A 76 3.39 15.06 -6.58
C GLN A 76 4.14 14.31 -7.68
N LEU A 77 4.23 12.98 -7.58
CA LEU A 77 4.84 12.13 -8.62
C LEU A 77 4.03 12.12 -9.93
N ASP A 78 2.82 12.68 -9.91
CA ASP A 78 1.94 12.88 -11.06
C ASP A 78 1.80 11.63 -11.96
N LYS A 79 1.65 10.46 -11.32
CA LYS A 79 1.34 9.19 -11.98
C LYS A 79 0.13 8.50 -11.34
N PRO A 80 -0.53 7.55 -12.03
CA PRO A 80 -1.61 6.78 -11.45
C PRO A 80 -1.17 5.99 -10.22
N PHE A 81 -2.07 5.83 -9.26
CA PHE A 81 -1.83 4.98 -8.10
C PHE A 81 -3.11 4.29 -7.63
N ALA A 82 -2.93 3.20 -6.87
CA ALA A 82 -3.96 2.51 -6.11
C ALA A 82 -3.37 2.07 -4.77
N LEU A 83 -3.75 2.74 -3.69
CA LEU A 83 -3.25 2.45 -2.34
C LEU A 83 -4.37 1.89 -1.46
N LEU A 84 -4.12 0.74 -0.85
CA LEU A 84 -5.09 0.12 0.06
C LEU A 84 -5.15 0.91 1.37
N MET A 85 -6.31 1.44 1.73
CA MET A 85 -6.45 2.28 2.92
C MET A 85 -7.79 2.06 3.61
N SER A 86 -7.82 2.31 4.91
CA SER A 86 -9.04 2.25 5.72
C SER A 86 -10.05 3.31 5.29
N ASN A 87 -11.33 2.94 5.20
CA ASN A 87 -12.43 3.87 4.95
C ASN A 87 -12.70 4.78 6.16
N PHE A 88 -12.14 4.45 7.33
CA PHE A 88 -12.18 5.34 8.49
C PHE A 88 -11.56 6.71 8.18
N TRP A 89 -10.54 6.75 7.31
CA TRP A 89 -9.85 7.99 6.96
C TRP A 89 -10.74 9.02 6.25
N LEU A 90 -11.81 8.60 5.58
CA LEU A 90 -12.80 9.48 4.94
C LEU A 90 -13.53 10.40 5.95
N ASN A 91 -13.55 10.03 7.24
CA ASN A 91 -14.12 10.86 8.30
C ASN A 91 -13.19 12.00 8.74
N SER A 92 -11.98 12.09 8.18
CA SER A 92 -11.02 13.16 8.48
C SER A 92 -11.00 14.23 7.38
N VAL A 93 -10.50 15.42 7.71
CA VAL A 93 -10.31 16.51 6.73
C VAL A 93 -9.20 16.22 5.70
N GLY A 94 -8.38 15.19 5.92
CA GLY A 94 -7.21 14.87 5.10
C GLY A 94 -7.55 14.61 3.63
N PRO A 95 -8.40 13.61 3.32
CA PRO A 95 -8.80 13.33 1.95
C PRO A 95 -9.44 14.54 1.27
N CYS A 96 -10.30 15.28 1.97
CA CYS A 96 -10.91 16.49 1.44
C CYS A 96 -9.86 17.52 0.99
N ARG A 97 -8.81 17.74 1.79
CA ARG A 97 -7.74 18.69 1.43
C ARG A 97 -6.88 18.20 0.28
N LEU A 98 -6.52 16.92 0.27
CA LEU A 98 -5.62 16.34 -0.74
C LEU A 98 -6.28 16.21 -2.11
N PHE A 99 -7.57 15.88 -2.12
CA PHE A 99 -8.32 15.56 -3.33
C PHE A 99 -9.40 16.61 -3.66
N LYS A 100 -9.31 17.83 -3.11
CA LYS A 100 -10.22 18.91 -3.46
C LYS A 100 -10.14 19.27 -4.94
N ASP A 101 -8.90 19.38 -5.43
CA ASP A 101 -8.57 19.82 -6.79
C ASP A 101 -7.94 18.69 -7.62
N ARG A 102 -8.09 17.44 -7.15
CA ARG A 102 -7.59 16.21 -7.78
C ARG A 102 -8.64 15.12 -7.60
N GLU A 103 -8.92 14.35 -8.64
CA GLU A 103 -9.93 13.30 -8.53
C GLU A 103 -9.46 12.19 -7.56
N LEU A 104 -10.25 11.94 -6.51
CA LEU A 104 -10.21 10.73 -5.71
C LEU A 104 -11.12 9.68 -6.33
N GLN A 105 -10.57 8.48 -6.53
CA GLN A 105 -11.33 7.31 -6.96
C GLN A 105 -11.29 6.25 -5.85
N LEU A 106 -12.38 5.51 -5.65
CA LEU A 106 -12.51 4.47 -4.63
C LEU A 106 -12.92 3.15 -5.27
N LEU A 107 -12.11 2.11 -5.07
CA LEU A 107 -12.50 0.72 -5.32
C LEU A 107 -12.94 0.10 -3.99
N MET A 108 -14.25 0.05 -3.80
CA MET A 108 -14.90 -0.42 -2.58
C MET A 108 -15.25 -1.91 -2.66
N PHE A 109 -15.35 -2.54 -1.49
CA PHE A 109 -15.58 -3.98 -1.38
C PHE A 109 -16.86 -4.30 -0.62
N ASP A 110 -17.49 -5.42 -0.99
CA ASP A 110 -18.66 -5.99 -0.31
C ASP A 110 -18.32 -6.60 1.07
N LYS A 111 -17.05 -6.95 1.30
CA LYS A 111 -16.53 -7.50 2.56
C LYS A 111 -15.36 -6.69 3.08
N ARG A 112 -15.06 -6.83 4.38
CA ARG A 112 -13.88 -6.22 5.00
C ARG A 112 -12.65 -7.03 4.61
N ILE A 113 -11.56 -6.33 4.29
CA ILE A 113 -10.25 -6.95 4.15
C ILE A 113 -9.75 -7.32 5.55
N GLN A 114 -9.37 -8.59 5.72
CA GLN A 114 -8.78 -9.10 6.94
C GLN A 114 -7.26 -9.10 6.78
N PHE A 115 -6.57 -8.36 7.65
CA PHE A 115 -5.12 -8.22 7.62
C PHE A 115 -4.42 -9.26 8.49
N ASP A 116 -5.06 -9.68 9.60
CA ASP A 116 -4.51 -10.64 10.57
C ASP A 116 -5.58 -11.56 11.18
N LYS A 117 -5.14 -12.61 11.87
CA LYS A 117 -5.98 -13.62 12.55
C LYS A 117 -6.82 -13.06 13.73
N GLY A 118 -6.45 -11.91 14.30
CA GLY A 118 -6.88 -11.42 15.62
C GLY A 118 -8.21 -10.67 15.73
N GLY A 119 -9.07 -10.70 14.71
CA GLY A 119 -10.33 -9.96 14.71
C GLY A 119 -10.27 -8.71 13.85
N GLY A 120 -11.23 -8.58 12.94
CA GLY A 120 -11.25 -7.54 11.94
C GLY A 120 -11.39 -6.16 12.56
N VAL A 121 -10.57 -5.21 12.11
CA VAL A 121 -10.78 -3.80 12.38
C VAL A 121 -12.22 -3.42 12.01
N PRO A 122 -12.94 -2.63 12.84
CA PRO A 122 -14.38 -2.40 12.69
C PRO A 122 -14.71 -1.44 11.54
N PHE A 123 -13.81 -1.28 10.57
CA PHE A 123 -13.99 -0.49 9.37
C PHE A 123 -13.68 -1.30 8.10
N GLY A 124 -14.31 -0.91 6.99
CA GLY A 124 -13.95 -1.40 5.66
C GLY A 124 -12.63 -0.78 5.19
N SER A 125 -12.04 -1.37 4.16
CA SER A 125 -10.93 -0.78 3.41
C SER A 125 -11.33 -0.66 1.94
N SER A 126 -10.65 0.21 1.21
CA SER A 126 -10.85 0.39 -0.23
C SER A 126 -9.51 0.74 -0.85
N TYR A 127 -9.34 0.49 -2.15
CA TYR A 127 -8.23 1.16 -2.84
C TYR A 127 -8.61 2.61 -3.08
N TYR A 128 -7.76 3.51 -2.62
CA TYR A 128 -7.79 4.92 -2.94
C TYR A 128 -6.93 5.08 -4.18
N CYS A 129 -7.60 5.41 -5.27
CA CYS A 129 -7.02 5.45 -6.60
C CYS A 129 -7.00 6.87 -7.15
N HIS A 130 -6.12 7.09 -8.13
CA HIS A 130 -6.06 8.30 -8.94
C HIS A 130 -5.73 7.93 -10.38
N ARG A 131 -6.53 8.39 -11.34
CA ARG A 131 -6.38 8.13 -12.79
C ARG A 131 -6.26 6.65 -13.17
N LEU A 132 -7.05 5.79 -12.54
CA LEU A 132 -6.99 4.34 -12.79
C LEU A 132 -8.37 3.71 -13.00
N LEU A 133 -9.35 4.08 -12.19
CA LEU A 133 -10.70 3.51 -12.26
C LEU A 133 -11.52 4.17 -13.37
N PRO A 134 -12.49 3.46 -13.97
CA PRO A 134 -13.37 4.00 -15.01
C PRO A 134 -14.37 5.06 -14.50
N LYS A 135 -14.54 5.17 -13.18
CA LYS A 135 -15.37 6.18 -12.50
C LYS A 135 -14.90 6.37 -11.06
N GLN A 136 -15.39 7.41 -10.40
CA GLN A 136 -14.97 7.78 -9.04
C GLN A 136 -15.26 6.72 -7.98
N ILE A 137 -16.35 5.97 -8.07
CA ILE A 137 -16.65 4.90 -7.11
C ILE A 137 -17.03 3.63 -7.87
N VAL A 138 -16.27 2.58 -7.63
CA VAL A 138 -16.46 1.24 -8.20
C VAL A 138 -16.59 0.24 -7.05
N PHE A 139 -17.49 -0.73 -7.21
CA PHE A 139 -17.74 -1.78 -6.22
C PHE A 139 -17.28 -3.12 -6.80
N GLU A 140 -16.60 -3.91 -5.97
CA GLU A 140 -16.11 -5.24 -6.31
C GLU A 140 -16.40 -6.22 -5.18
N GLU A 141 -16.57 -7.50 -5.54
CA GLU A 141 -16.76 -8.56 -4.56
C GLU A 141 -15.43 -9.20 -4.18
N LEU A 142 -15.19 -9.37 -2.88
CA LEU A 142 -14.04 -10.11 -2.38
C LEU A 142 -14.34 -11.61 -2.30
N ALA A 143 -13.48 -12.40 -2.92
CA ALA A 143 -13.42 -13.83 -2.69
C ALA A 143 -13.08 -14.13 -1.23
N VAL A 144 -13.66 -15.19 -0.67
CA VAL A 144 -13.35 -15.63 0.69
C VAL A 144 -12.00 -16.33 0.68
N CYS A 145 -10.97 -15.68 1.23
CA CYS A 145 -9.66 -16.30 1.44
C CYS A 145 -9.53 -16.85 2.86
N ARG A 146 -8.72 -17.91 3.01
CA ARG A 146 -8.37 -18.47 4.32
C ARG A 146 -7.62 -17.44 5.16
N ASN A 147 -7.81 -17.55 6.46
CA ASN A 147 -7.38 -16.56 7.43
C ASN A 147 -5.91 -16.78 7.84
N ASP A 148 -4.97 -16.67 6.91
CA ASP A 148 -3.53 -16.86 7.15
C ASP A 148 -2.76 -15.53 7.15
N TYR A 149 -1.62 -15.51 7.85
CA TYR A 149 -0.75 -14.33 7.88
C TYR A 149 -0.15 -14.05 6.51
N SER A 150 0.06 -12.77 6.19
CA SER A 150 0.83 -12.35 5.02
C SER A 150 2.22 -12.99 5.03
N ARG A 151 2.71 -13.41 3.86
CA ARG A 151 4.07 -13.95 3.70
C ARG A 151 5.16 -12.94 4.06
N MET A 152 4.85 -11.65 4.01
CA MET A 152 5.74 -10.54 4.42
C MET A 152 5.77 -10.31 5.93
N HIS A 153 4.91 -10.94 6.74
CA HIS A 153 4.83 -10.70 8.19
C HIS A 153 6.20 -10.89 8.89
N ARG A 154 6.98 -11.91 8.47
CA ARG A 154 8.31 -12.18 9.02
C ARG A 154 9.33 -11.08 8.71
N ASP A 155 9.22 -10.43 7.56
CA ASP A 155 10.13 -9.35 7.16
C ASP A 155 9.93 -8.13 8.08
N VAL A 156 8.67 -7.84 8.41
CA VAL A 156 8.28 -6.74 9.31
C VAL A 156 8.71 -7.04 10.75
N ASP A 157 8.54 -8.27 11.23
CA ASP A 157 8.99 -8.67 12.56
C ASP A 157 10.50 -8.51 12.75
N ASN A 158 11.28 -8.91 11.74
CA ASN A 158 12.73 -8.76 11.76
C ASN A 158 13.15 -7.28 11.77
N LEU A 159 12.46 -6.42 10.99
CA LEU A 159 12.70 -4.98 11.01
C LEU A 159 12.46 -4.40 12.42
N ASN A 160 11.33 -4.75 13.05
CA ASN A 160 10.99 -4.26 14.38
C ASN A 160 12.01 -4.69 15.45
N ARG A 161 12.55 -5.92 15.35
CA ARG A 161 13.63 -6.37 16.24
C ARG A 161 14.92 -5.58 16.04
N ASN A 162 15.32 -5.37 14.79
CA ASN A 162 16.55 -4.63 14.49
C ASN A 162 16.49 -3.18 15.00
N ILE A 163 15.34 -2.50 14.83
CA ILE A 163 15.13 -1.14 15.36
C ILE A 163 15.24 -1.14 16.89
N ALA A 164 14.64 -2.12 17.57
CA ALA A 164 14.71 -2.23 19.03
C ALA A 164 16.14 -2.51 19.54
N GLU A 165 16.93 -3.28 18.79
CA GLU A 165 18.34 -3.54 19.11
C GLU A 165 19.23 -2.30 18.90
N GLU A 166 19.00 -1.52 17.84
CA GLU A 166 19.70 -0.25 17.60
C GLU A 166 19.39 0.78 18.69
N ASP A 167 18.11 0.94 19.06
CA ASP A 167 17.67 1.84 20.14
C ASP A 167 18.26 1.42 21.50
N ALA A 168 18.34 0.11 21.77
CA ALA A 168 18.97 -0.41 22.98
C ALA A 168 20.49 -0.13 23.00
N GLY A 169 21.19 -0.36 21.88
CA GLY A 169 22.62 -0.11 21.73
C GLY A 169 23.01 1.36 21.89
N LEU A 170 22.17 2.29 21.39
CA LEU A 170 22.33 3.74 21.60
C LEU A 170 22.16 4.14 23.08
N SER A 171 21.34 3.43 23.86
CA SER A 171 21.16 3.72 25.29
C SER A 171 22.35 3.28 26.16
N PHE A 172 23.12 2.27 25.72
CA PHE A 172 24.32 1.78 26.43
C PHE A 172 25.62 2.48 26.01
N GLY A 173 25.58 3.34 24.99
CA GLY A 173 26.74 4.11 24.48
C GLY A 173 26.96 5.48 25.12
N VAL A 174 26.17 5.86 26.14
CA VAL A 174 26.34 7.11 26.90
C VAL A 174 26.74 6.78 28.33
N VAL A 175 28.01 6.40 28.53
CA VAL A 175 28.72 6.48 29.82
C VAL A 175 30.13 7.00 29.56
#